data_AF-A0A7S1UWR9-F1
#
_entry.id   AF-A0A7S1UWR9-F1
#
_cell.length_a   1.000
_cell.length_b   1.000
_cell.length_c   1.000
_cell.angle_alpha   90.00
_cell.angle_beta   90.00
_cell.angle_gamma   90.00
#
_symmetry.space_group_name_H-M   'P 1'
#
loop_
_entity.id
_entity.type
_entity.pdbx_description
1 polymer ?
#
loop_
_entity_poly.entity_id
_entity_poly.type
_entity_poly.pdbx_seq_one_letter_code
_entity_poly.pdbx_strand_id
1 'polypeptide(L)'
;NGGDCLAQAGASCRFNTGIELVCDDLRETATCLDSCQNKLKAAAKQAFNEDMSVLGGCVERSVAPLKQSSEAIEAIGECLMMGKTIPEIGNLLLDAANGLQEVSSQFKDMAPESKSLLCSQQMNNAAEKVRDAGYELTGTRPDDGKPKGMAWLKGGK
;
A
#
# COMPACT_ATOMS: atom_id res chain seq x y z
N ASN A 1 -0.98 -11.68 -5.01
CA ASN A 1 0.05 -11.04 -5.87
C ASN A 1 1.11 -10.34 -5.03
N GLY A 2 0.89 -9.16 -4.43
CA GLY A 2 1.96 -8.51 -3.62
C GLY A 2 2.40 -9.32 -2.39
N GLY A 3 1.46 -10.01 -1.73
CA GLY A 3 1.78 -10.92 -0.62
C GLY A 3 2.50 -12.22 -1.05
N ASP A 4 2.38 -12.61 -2.32
CA ASP A 4 3.09 -13.78 -2.86
C ASP A 4 4.53 -13.40 -3.25
N CYS A 5 4.75 -12.16 -3.70
CA CYS A 5 6.08 -11.60 -3.91
C CYS A 5 6.88 -11.59 -2.59
N LEU A 6 6.30 -11.09 -1.50
CA LEU A 6 6.91 -11.12 -0.16
C LEU A 6 7.25 -12.54 0.34
N ALA A 7 6.39 -13.52 0.05
CA ALA A 7 6.64 -14.92 0.41
C ALA A 7 7.77 -15.55 -0.44
N GLN A 8 7.86 -15.18 -1.72
CA GLN A 8 8.95 -15.61 -2.61
C GLN A 8 10.27 -14.91 -2.30
N ALA A 9 10.23 -13.63 -1.92
CA ALA A 9 11.38 -12.89 -1.42
C ALA A 9 11.97 -13.57 -0.17
N GLY A 10 11.12 -13.98 0.77
CA GLY A 10 11.51 -14.80 1.93
C GLY A 10 12.19 -16.15 1.57
N ALA A 11 11.85 -16.74 0.41
CA ALA A 11 12.52 -17.93 -0.12
C ALA A 11 13.81 -17.61 -0.91
N SER A 12 13.96 -16.37 -1.39
CA SER A 12 15.10 -15.86 -2.17
C SER A 12 16.28 -15.36 -1.31
N CYS A 13 16.15 -15.36 0.03
CA CYS A 13 17.18 -15.02 1.03
C CYS A 13 18.50 -15.83 0.95
N ARG A 14 18.70 -16.67 -0.07
CA ARG A 14 19.96 -17.37 -0.34
C ARG A 14 21.00 -16.52 -1.09
N PHE A 15 20.64 -15.35 -1.63
CA PHE A 15 21.60 -14.50 -2.38
C PHE A 15 21.52 -12.98 -2.15
N ASN A 16 20.37 -12.43 -1.72
CA ASN A 16 20.22 -11.00 -1.41
C ASN A 16 20.22 -10.75 0.11
N THR A 17 20.76 -9.61 0.56
CA THR A 17 20.57 -9.21 1.97
C THR A 17 19.08 -8.97 2.24
N GLY A 18 18.59 -9.20 3.46
CA GLY A 18 17.15 -9.06 3.76
C GLY A 18 16.57 -7.68 3.44
N ILE A 19 17.42 -6.64 3.43
CA ILE A 19 17.06 -5.27 3.03
C ILE A 19 16.87 -5.18 1.51
N GLU A 20 17.74 -5.79 0.70
CA GLU A 20 17.62 -5.79 -0.76
C GLU A 20 16.28 -6.40 -1.21
N LEU A 21 15.87 -7.50 -0.57
CA LEU A 21 14.57 -8.13 -0.85
C LEU A 21 13.39 -7.22 -0.53
N VAL A 22 13.41 -6.55 0.62
CA VAL A 22 12.37 -5.59 1.00
C VAL A 22 12.32 -4.42 0.03
N CYS A 23 13.48 -3.88 -0.37
CA CYS A 23 13.56 -2.79 -1.35
C CYS A 23 13.03 -3.20 -2.73
N ASP A 24 13.33 -4.41 -3.20
CA ASP A 24 12.80 -4.93 -4.46
C ASP A 24 11.28 -5.06 -4.42
N ASP A 25 10.72 -5.63 -3.36
CA ASP A 25 9.26 -5.76 -3.17
C ASP A 25 8.55 -4.40 -3.11
N LEU A 26 9.16 -3.41 -2.43
CA LEU A 26 8.64 -2.04 -2.39
C LEU A 26 8.63 -1.42 -3.79
N ARG A 27 9.71 -1.56 -4.56
CA ARG A 27 9.80 -1.04 -5.92
C ARG A 27 8.79 -1.70 -6.86
N GLU A 28 8.62 -3.01 -6.79
CA GLU A 28 7.60 -3.74 -7.55
C GLU A 28 6.19 -3.27 -7.17
N THR A 29 5.95 -3.04 -5.88
CA THR A 29 4.66 -2.54 -5.38
C THR A 29 4.38 -1.14 -5.92
N ALA A 30 5.32 -0.19 -5.83
CA ALA A 30 5.18 1.14 -6.40
C ALA A 30 4.90 1.08 -7.92
N THR A 31 5.67 0.29 -8.66
CA THR A 31 5.45 0.07 -10.10
C THR A 31 4.04 -0.47 -10.40
N CYS A 32 3.53 -1.37 -9.56
CA CYS A 32 2.17 -1.90 -9.70
C CYS A 32 1.11 -0.81 -9.49
N LEU A 33 1.28 0.04 -8.48
CA LEU A 33 0.38 1.17 -8.21
C LEU A 33 0.42 2.21 -9.34
N ASP A 34 1.59 2.52 -9.88
CA ASP A 34 1.74 3.39 -11.06
C ASP A 34 1.07 2.83 -12.31
N SER A 35 1.23 1.53 -12.56
CA SER A 35 0.52 0.84 -13.64
C SER A 35 -1.00 0.93 -13.45
N CYS A 36 -1.47 0.77 -12.22
CA CYS A 36 -2.88 0.87 -11.87
C CYS A 36 -3.42 2.30 -12.10
N GLN A 37 -2.67 3.34 -11.71
CA GLN A 37 -3.04 4.74 -11.99
C GLN A 37 -3.25 5.00 -13.48
N ASN A 38 -2.37 4.48 -14.33
CA ASN A 38 -2.50 4.64 -15.79
C ASN A 38 -3.76 3.95 -16.32
N LYS A 39 -4.11 2.78 -15.77
CA LYS A 39 -5.37 2.09 -16.09
C LYS A 39 -6.59 2.87 -15.61
N LEU A 40 -6.55 3.47 -14.42
CA LEU A 40 -7.64 4.31 -13.92
C LEU A 40 -7.83 5.57 -14.77
N LYS A 41 -6.75 6.24 -15.18
CA LYS A 41 -6.82 7.38 -16.12
C LYS A 41 -7.47 6.98 -17.44
N ALA A 42 -7.08 5.82 -18.00
CA ALA A 42 -7.67 5.30 -19.22
C ALA A 42 -9.16 4.95 -19.05
N ALA A 43 -9.50 4.28 -17.94
CA ALA A 43 -10.88 3.91 -17.62
C ALA A 43 -11.78 5.14 -17.38
N ALA A 44 -11.29 6.17 -16.69
CA ALA A 44 -12.00 7.43 -16.52
C ALA A 44 -12.27 8.11 -17.87
N LYS A 45 -11.24 8.20 -18.73
CA LYS A 45 -11.39 8.75 -20.09
C LYS A 45 -12.40 7.96 -20.91
N GLN A 46 -12.38 6.63 -20.84
CA GLN A 46 -13.35 5.79 -21.53
C GLN A 46 -14.77 6.03 -21.00
N ALA A 47 -14.97 6.05 -19.68
CA ALA A 47 -16.27 6.32 -19.07
C ALA A 47 -16.82 7.69 -19.49
N PHE A 48 -15.98 8.73 -19.58
CA PHE A 48 -16.40 10.04 -20.09
C PHE A 48 -16.82 10.02 -21.56
N ASN A 49 -16.12 9.24 -22.41
CA ASN A 49 -16.49 9.09 -23.82
C ASN A 49 -17.79 8.29 -24.02
N GLU A 50 -18.18 7.47 -23.04
CA GLU A 50 -19.41 6.67 -23.04
C GLU A 50 -20.55 7.34 -22.26
N ASP A 51 -20.46 8.66 -22.01
CA ASP A 51 -21.44 9.46 -21.25
C ASP A 51 -21.70 8.98 -19.81
N MET A 52 -20.79 8.17 -19.25
CA MET A 52 -20.83 7.69 -17.87
C MET A 52 -20.11 8.65 -16.91
N SER A 53 -20.48 9.94 -16.92
CA SER A 53 -19.74 10.99 -16.21
C SER A 53 -19.59 10.78 -14.70
N VAL A 54 -20.58 10.16 -14.05
CA VAL A 54 -20.51 9.83 -12.62
C VAL A 54 -19.43 8.79 -12.35
N LEU A 55 -19.40 7.71 -13.14
CA LEU A 55 -18.37 6.67 -13.02
C LEU A 55 -16.99 7.23 -13.37
N GLY A 56 -16.88 7.98 -14.47
CA GLY A 56 -15.63 8.63 -14.89
C GLY A 56 -15.05 9.52 -13.80
N GLY A 57 -15.88 10.37 -13.19
CA GLY A 57 -15.45 11.23 -12.08
C GLY A 57 -15.07 10.44 -10.83
N CYS A 58 -15.74 9.33 -10.51
CA CYS A 58 -15.34 8.49 -9.39
C CYS A 58 -14.00 7.79 -9.62
N VAL A 59 -13.77 7.23 -10.81
CA VAL A 59 -12.51 6.58 -11.18
C VAL A 59 -11.35 7.58 -11.23
N GLU A 60 -11.59 8.79 -11.76
CA GLU A 60 -10.58 9.85 -11.82
C GLU A 60 -10.11 10.30 -10.43
N ARG A 61 -11.03 10.42 -9.46
CA ARG A 61 -10.69 10.75 -8.07
C ARG A 61 -9.81 9.70 -7.39
N SER A 62 -9.75 8.48 -7.90
CA SER A 62 -8.88 7.42 -7.38
C SER A 62 -7.43 7.56 -7.81
N VAL A 63 -7.14 8.38 -8.81
CA VAL A 63 -5.79 8.50 -9.39
C VAL A 63 -4.82 9.17 -8.41
N ALA A 64 -5.20 10.29 -7.81
CA ALA A 64 -4.30 11.08 -6.95
C ALA A 64 -3.92 10.34 -5.64
N PRO A 65 -4.86 9.74 -4.90
CA PRO A 65 -4.50 9.00 -3.69
C PRO A 65 -3.65 7.75 -3.99
N LEU A 66 -3.91 7.09 -5.13
CA LEU A 66 -3.08 5.96 -5.56
C LEU A 66 -1.65 6.38 -5.93
N LYS A 67 -1.49 7.59 -6.51
CA LYS A 67 -0.19 8.21 -6.76
C LYS A 67 0.56 8.50 -5.47
N GLN A 68 -0.12 9.09 -4.50
CA GLN A 68 0.45 9.33 -3.18
C GLN A 68 0.96 8.02 -2.55
N SER A 69 0.17 6.94 -2.62
CA SER A 69 0.62 5.64 -2.12
C SER A 69 1.83 5.08 -2.86
N SER A 70 1.88 5.24 -4.18
CA SER A 70 3.02 4.80 -5.00
C SER A 70 4.31 5.54 -4.62
N GLU A 71 4.25 6.87 -4.56
CA GLU A 71 5.39 7.73 -4.21
C GLU A 71 5.88 7.47 -2.78
N ALA A 72 4.96 7.28 -1.83
CA ALA A 72 5.32 6.93 -0.46
C ALA A 72 6.02 5.57 -0.37
N ILE A 73 5.56 4.56 -1.12
CA ILE A 73 6.19 3.23 -1.14
C ILE A 73 7.58 3.26 -1.78
N GLU A 74 7.76 4.02 -2.85
CA GLU A 74 9.08 4.21 -3.47
C GLU A 74 10.04 4.92 -2.50
N ALA A 75 9.57 5.97 -1.82
CA ALA A 75 10.35 6.71 -0.83
C ALA A 75 10.76 5.84 0.38
N ILE A 76 9.96 4.84 0.77
CA ILE A 76 10.35 3.86 1.81
C ILE A 76 11.60 3.09 1.37
N GLY A 77 11.63 2.61 0.12
CA GLY A 77 12.78 1.90 -0.43
C GLY A 77 14.03 2.77 -0.43
N GLU A 78 13.91 4.02 -0.86
CA GLU A 78 15.00 5.00 -0.78
C GLU A 78 15.47 5.23 0.67
N CYS A 79 14.54 5.43 1.60
CA CYS A 79 14.84 5.65 3.01
C CYS A 79 15.60 4.48 3.66
N LEU A 80 15.23 3.24 3.32
CA LEU A 80 15.92 2.04 3.79
C LEU A 80 17.37 2.01 3.27
N MET A 81 17.57 2.29 1.99
CA MET A 81 18.90 2.31 1.36
C MET A 81 19.79 3.43 1.90
N MET A 82 19.20 4.57 2.25
CA MET A 82 19.90 5.72 2.84
C MET A 82 20.14 5.60 4.35
N GLY A 83 19.61 4.56 5.01
CA GLY A 83 19.71 4.39 6.47
C GLY A 83 18.98 5.49 7.25
N LYS A 84 17.82 5.94 6.74
CA LYS A 84 16.95 6.91 7.43
C LYS A 84 16.37 6.32 8.71
N THR A 85 15.81 7.18 9.54
CA THR A 85 15.31 6.77 10.86
C THR A 85 14.04 5.92 10.73
N ILE A 86 13.87 4.97 11.66
CA ILE A 86 12.68 4.09 11.70
C ILE A 86 11.36 4.89 11.72
N PRO A 87 11.23 6.01 12.48
CA PRO A 87 10.00 6.81 12.46
C PRO A 87 9.72 7.50 11.11
N GLU A 88 10.75 7.93 10.36
CA GLU A 88 10.56 8.49 9.02
C GLU A 88 9.96 7.45 8.06
N ILE A 89 10.49 6.23 8.10
CA ILE A 89 9.96 5.08 7.34
C ILE A 89 8.51 4.78 7.75
N GLY A 90 8.23 4.81 9.06
CA GLY A 90 6.89 4.60 9.58
C GLY A 90 5.87 5.65 9.13
N ASN A 91 6.26 6.92 9.05
CA ASN A 91 5.37 7.98 8.53
C ASN A 91 5.04 7.76 7.05
N LEU A 92 6.01 7.34 6.24
CA LEU A 92 5.76 7.03 4.82
C LEU A 92 4.82 5.82 4.67
N LEU A 93 4.90 4.82 5.54
CA LEU A 93 3.91 3.73 5.57
C LEU A 93 2.51 4.26 5.89
N LEU A 94 2.37 5.20 6.84
CA LEU A 94 1.07 5.81 7.14
C LEU A 94 0.51 6.59 5.94
N ASP A 95 1.36 7.35 5.23
CA ASP A 95 0.96 8.05 4.00
C ASP A 95 0.52 7.07 2.91
N ALA A 96 1.26 5.99 2.72
CA ALA A 96 0.90 4.94 1.78
C ALA A 96 -0.44 4.28 2.14
N ALA A 97 -0.67 4.00 3.41
CA ALA A 97 -1.92 3.43 3.89
C ALA A 97 -3.12 4.36 3.70
N ASN A 98 -2.95 5.66 3.90
CA ASN A 98 -4.01 6.64 3.74
C ASN A 98 -4.49 6.71 2.29
N GLY A 99 -3.57 6.77 1.32
CA GLY A 99 -3.94 6.76 -0.09
C GLY A 99 -4.66 5.47 -0.51
N LEU A 100 -4.20 4.30 -0.05
CA LEU A 100 -4.86 3.02 -0.32
C LEU A 100 -6.27 2.95 0.28
N GLN A 101 -6.45 3.47 1.49
CA GLN A 101 -7.76 3.50 2.13
C GLN A 101 -8.72 4.45 1.42
N GLU A 102 -8.23 5.60 0.93
CA GLU A 102 -9.07 6.52 0.17
C GLU A 102 -9.57 5.89 -1.13
N VAL A 103 -8.68 5.23 -1.90
CA VAL A 103 -9.08 4.50 -3.11
C VAL A 103 -10.06 3.37 -2.77
N SER A 104 -9.82 2.64 -1.69
CA SER A 104 -10.72 1.59 -1.21
C SER A 104 -12.13 2.12 -0.94
N SER A 105 -12.27 3.28 -0.28
CA SER A 105 -13.56 3.92 -0.03
C SER A 105 -14.26 4.29 -1.34
N GLN A 106 -13.53 4.90 -2.27
CA GLN A 106 -14.09 5.30 -3.56
C GLN A 106 -14.57 4.09 -4.38
N PHE A 107 -13.87 2.95 -4.31
CA PHE A 107 -14.27 1.71 -4.98
C PHE A 107 -15.51 1.06 -4.36
N LYS A 108 -15.67 1.20 -3.04
CA LYS A 108 -16.89 0.77 -2.33
C LYS A 108 -18.12 1.54 -2.82
N ASP A 109 -17.96 2.82 -3.09
CA ASP A 109 -19.03 3.73 -3.49
C ASP A 109 -19.40 3.62 -4.98
N MET A 110 -18.47 3.15 -5.84
CA MET A 110 -18.65 3.10 -7.30
C MET A 110 -19.60 2.01 -7.79
N ALA A 111 -19.71 0.88 -7.09
CA ALA A 111 -20.69 -0.16 -7.37
C ALA A 111 -20.67 -1.18 -6.22
N PRO A 112 -21.82 -1.56 -5.62
CA PRO A 112 -21.88 -2.65 -4.65
C PRO A 112 -21.83 -4.04 -5.31
N GLU A 113 -21.53 -4.14 -6.61
CA GLU A 113 -21.29 -5.42 -7.27
C GLU A 113 -20.13 -6.18 -6.60
N SER A 114 -20.17 -7.51 -6.65
CA SER A 114 -19.25 -8.37 -5.87
C SER A 114 -17.77 -8.09 -6.14
N LYS A 115 -17.40 -7.60 -7.32
CA LYS A 115 -16.00 -7.38 -7.72
C LYS A 115 -15.40 -6.07 -7.21
N SER A 116 -16.11 -4.96 -7.31
CA SER A 116 -15.67 -3.66 -6.77
C SER A 116 -15.65 -3.71 -5.24
N LEU A 117 -16.64 -4.37 -4.63
CA LEU A 117 -16.65 -4.62 -3.19
C LEU A 117 -15.45 -5.48 -2.75
N LEU A 118 -15.15 -6.57 -3.46
CA LEU A 118 -13.99 -7.40 -3.17
C LEU A 118 -12.68 -6.62 -3.32
N CYS A 119 -12.55 -5.81 -4.37
CA CYS A 119 -11.36 -4.98 -4.59
C CYS A 119 -11.20 -3.95 -3.46
N SER A 120 -12.29 -3.28 -3.07
CA SER A 120 -12.32 -2.37 -1.93
C SER A 120 -11.88 -3.07 -0.63
N GLN A 121 -12.42 -4.27 -0.34
CA GLN A 121 -12.06 -5.04 0.86
C GLN A 121 -10.58 -5.45 0.87
N GLN A 122 -10.05 -5.93 -0.26
CA GLN A 122 -8.64 -6.31 -0.38
C GLN A 122 -7.72 -5.11 -0.20
N MET A 123 -8.08 -3.97 -0.79
CA MET A 123 -7.30 -2.73 -0.67
C MET A 123 -7.37 -2.15 0.74
N ASN A 124 -8.53 -2.22 1.41
CA ASN A 124 -8.65 -1.82 2.81
C ASN A 124 -7.80 -2.72 3.72
N ASN A 125 -7.80 -4.04 3.50
CA ASN A 125 -6.96 -4.96 4.27
C ASN A 125 -5.46 -4.65 4.09
N ALA A 126 -5.04 -4.34 2.86
CA ALA A 126 -3.67 -3.91 2.60
C ALA A 126 -3.36 -2.58 3.32
N ALA A 127 -4.24 -1.59 3.23
CA ALA A 127 -4.11 -0.32 3.93
C ALA A 127 -3.98 -0.50 5.44
N GLU A 128 -4.79 -1.36 6.06
CA GLU A 128 -4.75 -1.66 7.49
C GLU A 128 -3.41 -2.27 7.90
N LYS A 129 -2.89 -3.25 7.15
CA LYS A 129 -1.58 -3.87 7.44
C LYS A 129 -0.43 -2.89 7.31
N VAL A 130 -0.44 -2.08 6.25
CA VAL A 130 0.56 -1.03 6.03
C VAL A 130 0.49 0.00 7.16
N ARG A 131 -0.72 0.37 7.59
CA ARG A 131 -0.95 1.30 8.70
C ARG A 131 -0.46 0.75 10.04
N ASP A 132 -0.78 -0.51 10.35
CA ASP A 132 -0.28 -1.18 11.55
C ASP A 132 1.25 -1.17 11.58
N ALA A 133 1.91 -1.50 10.46
CA ALA A 133 3.36 -1.41 10.35
C ALA A 133 3.86 0.02 10.56
N GLY A 134 3.21 1.03 9.96
CA GLY A 134 3.54 2.44 10.17
C GLY A 134 3.44 2.88 11.63
N TYR A 135 2.39 2.45 12.35
CA TYR A 135 2.25 2.69 13.78
C TYR A 135 3.29 1.98 14.63
N GLU A 136 3.66 0.74 14.28
CA GLU A 136 4.73 0.00 14.95
C GLU A 136 6.08 0.70 14.81
N LEU A 137 6.41 1.17 13.61
CA LEU A 137 7.69 1.86 13.35
C LEU A 137 7.75 3.26 13.97
N THR A 138 6.65 3.99 13.98
CA THR A 138 6.59 5.32 14.61
C THR A 138 6.44 5.27 16.12
N GLY A 139 5.99 4.14 16.69
CA GLY A 139 5.66 4.02 18.10
C GLY A 139 4.40 4.79 18.50
N THR A 140 3.54 5.14 17.54
CA THR A 140 2.36 6.01 17.74
C THR A 140 1.03 5.27 17.68
N ARG A 141 1.05 3.94 17.89
CA ARG A 141 -0.18 3.15 17.83
C ARG A 141 -1.25 3.75 18.74
N PRO A 142 -2.47 4.04 18.23
CA PRO A 142 -3.59 4.44 19.06
C PRO A 142 -3.83 3.39 20.16
N ASP A 143 -4.14 3.84 21.38
CA ASP A 143 -4.22 3.02 22.62
C ASP A 143 -5.28 1.89 22.59
N ASP A 144 -5.99 1.73 21.46
CA ASP A 144 -7.04 0.77 21.13
C ASP A 144 -6.59 -0.70 21.15
N GLY A 145 -5.29 -0.94 21.21
CA GLY A 145 -4.74 -2.28 21.29
C GLY A 145 -3.28 -2.23 21.65
N LYS A 146 -2.97 -2.44 22.94
CA LYS A 146 -1.62 -2.70 23.44
C LYS A 146 -0.81 -3.43 22.37
N PRO A 147 0.40 -2.94 22.02
CA PRO A 147 1.25 -3.68 21.10
C PRO A 147 1.36 -5.11 21.62
N LYS A 148 1.14 -6.10 20.74
CA LYS A 148 1.62 -7.46 21.01
C LYS A 148 3.15 -7.35 20.98
N GLY A 149 3.72 -6.83 22.06
CA GLY A 149 5.08 -6.33 22.09
C GLY A 149 6.04 -7.39 21.54
N MET A 150 6.83 -6.99 20.54
CA MET A 150 8.12 -7.59 20.19
C MET A 150 8.13 -9.13 20.29
N ALA A 151 7.16 -9.81 19.69
CA ALA A 151 7.05 -11.27 19.78
C ALA A 151 8.24 -12.00 19.14
N TRP A 152 9.04 -11.31 18.32
CA TRP A 152 10.24 -11.84 17.67
C TRP A 152 11.54 -11.68 18.49
N LEU A 153 11.52 -10.92 19.60
CA LEU A 153 12.71 -10.67 20.44
C LEU A 153 12.83 -11.57 21.67
N LYS A 154 11.82 -12.41 21.97
CA LYS A 154 11.89 -13.38 23.07
C LYS A 154 12.24 -14.78 22.57
N GLY A 155 13.42 -14.90 21.99
CA GLY A 155 14.08 -16.18 21.67
C GLY A 155 15.51 -16.15 22.19
N GLY A 156 15.67 -16.13 23.51
CA GLY A 156 16.98 -15.99 24.15
C GLY A 156 16.94 -16.25 25.65
N LYS A 157 16.67 -17.50 26.01
CA LYS A 157 17.28 -18.26 27.12
C LYS A 157 16.76 -19.69 27.11
#